data_AF-A0A385PZN0-F1
#
_entry.id   AF-A0A385PZN0-F1
#
_cell.length_a   1.000
_cell.length_b   1.000
_cell.length_c   1.000
_cell.angle_alpha   90.00
_cell.angle_beta   90.00
_cell.angle_gamma   90.00
#
_symmetry.space_group_name_H-M   'P 1'
#
loop_
_entity.id
_entity.type
_entity.pdbx_description
1 polymer ?
#
loop_
_entity_poly.entity_id
_entity_poly.type
_entity_poly.pdbx_seq_one_letter_code
_entity_poly.pdbx_strand_id
1 'polypeptide(L)'
;MVFSKKLYLSSDIKNDYRKYIRSLKFNKSSFLLYVVVFLEGEDKLSLVHNSIFLNNYRKTDALVVGLAFGKKAGIELIAKIVEDTYRSRNDFEYHKFLALEER
;
A
#
# COMPACT_ATOMS: atom_id res chain seq x y z
N MET A 1 8.78 -6.75 5.27
CA MET A 1 7.92 -5.69 4.68
C MET A 1 8.77 -4.47 4.44
N VAL A 2 8.55 -3.80 3.31
CA VAL A 2 9.22 -2.54 2.95
C VAL A 2 8.15 -1.48 2.70
N PHE A 3 8.45 -0.21 2.97
CA PHE A 3 7.52 0.90 2.69
C PHE A 3 8.09 1.74 1.55
N SER A 4 7.29 1.96 0.51
CA SER A 4 7.67 2.82 -0.61
C SER A 4 7.93 4.25 -0.12
N LYS A 5 8.94 4.89 -0.72
CA LYS A 5 9.26 6.32 -0.49
C LYS A 5 8.04 7.20 -0.75
N LYS A 6 7.26 6.88 -1.78
CA LYS A 6 6.03 7.60 -2.14
C LYS A 6 4.80 6.82 -1.70
N LEU A 7 4.46 6.97 -0.42
CA LEU A 7 3.29 6.31 0.15
C LEU A 7 1.99 7.02 -0.22
N TYR A 8 1.08 6.30 -0.86
CA TYR A 8 -0.26 6.78 -1.19
C TYR A 8 -1.21 6.63 0.01
N LEU A 9 -1.97 7.67 0.31
CA LEU A 9 -2.85 7.72 1.47
C LEU A 9 -4.27 8.10 1.05
N SER A 10 -5.28 7.36 1.54
CA SER A 10 -6.67 7.82 1.43
C SER A 10 -6.87 9.09 2.25
N SER A 11 -7.84 9.91 1.85
CA SER A 11 -8.11 11.23 2.44
C SER A 11 -8.25 11.18 3.97
N ASP A 12 -8.93 10.15 4.46
CA ASP A 12 -9.30 9.98 5.88
C ASP A 12 -8.11 9.71 6.80
N ILE A 13 -6.97 9.30 6.25
CA ILE A 13 -5.78 8.92 7.03
C ILE A 13 -4.61 9.86 6.85
N LYS A 14 -4.68 10.83 5.94
CA LYS A 14 -3.56 11.74 5.64
C LYS A 14 -2.98 12.42 6.88
N ASN A 15 -3.81 12.76 7.86
CA ASN A 15 -3.36 13.46 9.06
C ASN A 15 -2.70 12.51 10.09
N ASP A 16 -3.15 11.25 10.14
CA ASP A 16 -2.77 10.29 11.19
C ASP A 16 -1.97 9.08 10.68
N TYR A 17 -1.60 9.03 9.40
CA TYR A 17 -0.99 7.86 8.76
C TYR A 17 0.24 7.31 9.50
N ARG A 18 1.04 8.20 10.13
CA ARG A 18 2.22 7.81 10.93
C ARG A 18 1.86 6.89 12.08
N LYS A 19 0.70 7.08 12.71
CA LYS A 19 0.19 6.20 13.77
C LYS A 19 -0.06 4.80 13.22
N TYR A 20 -0.66 4.69 12.03
CA TYR A 20 -0.96 3.42 11.39
C TYR A 20 0.29 2.70 10.88
N ILE A 21 1.28 3.43 10.33
CA ILE A 21 2.60 2.85 10.02
C ILE A 21 3.25 2.26 11.26
N ARG A 22 3.28 3.02 12.38
CA ARG A 22 3.81 2.48 13.65
C ARG A 22 3.02 1.25 14.09
N SER A 23 1.69 1.28 14.01
CA SER A 23 0.82 0.14 14.33
C SER A 23 1.24 -1.12 13.56
N LEU A 24 1.44 -1.00 12.24
CA LEU A 24 1.90 -2.10 11.39
C LEU A 24 3.28 -2.61 11.81
N LYS A 25 4.24 -1.71 12.10
CA LYS A 25 5.59 -2.09 12.57
C LYS A 25 5.54 -2.82 13.92
N PHE A 26 4.67 -2.39 14.82
CA PHE A 26 4.45 -2.99 16.15
C PHE A 26 3.44 -4.14 16.16
N ASN A 27 3.05 -4.67 15.00
CA ASN A 27 2.14 -5.82 14.88
C ASN A 27 0.75 -5.60 15.49
N LYS A 28 0.24 -4.38 15.47
CA LYS A 28 -1.08 -4.04 15.99
C LYS A 28 -2.09 -4.01 14.86
N SER A 29 -3.05 -4.92 14.91
CA SER A 29 -4.20 -4.97 14.01
C SER A 29 -5.14 -3.77 14.26
N SER A 30 -5.94 -3.43 13.26
CA SER A 30 -6.87 -2.31 13.30
C SER A 30 -8.07 -2.66 12.46
N PHE A 31 -9.27 -2.48 12.98
CA PHE A 31 -10.48 -3.07 12.41
C PHE A 31 -10.85 -2.57 11.00
N LEU A 32 -10.39 -1.38 10.62
CA LEU A 32 -10.76 -0.72 9.37
C LEU A 32 -9.54 -0.39 8.50
N LEU A 33 -8.34 -0.83 8.87
CA LEU A 33 -7.14 -0.49 8.10
C LEU A 33 -6.93 -1.52 6.99
N TYR A 34 -6.85 -1.02 5.76
CA TYR A 34 -6.42 -1.77 4.60
C TYR A 34 -5.06 -1.26 4.11
N VAL A 35 -4.26 -2.18 3.61
CA VAL A 35 -2.91 -1.94 3.11
C VAL A 35 -2.91 -2.27 1.62
N VAL A 36 -2.43 -1.33 0.81
CA VAL A 36 -2.18 -1.55 -0.62
C VAL A 36 -0.72 -1.93 -0.79
N VAL A 37 -0.47 -3.11 -1.35
CA VAL A 37 0.86 -3.73 -1.39
C VAL A 37 1.14 -4.43 -2.71
N PHE A 38 2.41 -4.56 -3.06
CA PHE A 38 2.89 -5.65 -3.92
C PHE A 38 3.32 -6.81 -3.03
N LEU A 39 2.76 -7.99 -3.30
CA LEU A 39 3.20 -9.21 -2.65
C LEU A 39 4.51 -9.69 -3.27
N GLU A 40 5.30 -10.44 -2.50
CA GLU A 40 6.59 -10.93 -2.97
C GLU A 40 6.40 -11.82 -4.21
N GLY A 41 7.07 -11.47 -5.30
CA GLY A 41 6.94 -12.17 -6.59
C GLY A 41 5.71 -11.79 -7.42
N GLU A 42 4.92 -10.80 -6.99
CA GLU A 42 3.76 -10.31 -7.74
C GLU A 42 3.94 -8.88 -8.27
N ASP A 43 3.60 -8.69 -9.55
CA ASP A 43 3.59 -7.37 -10.19
C ASP A 43 2.23 -6.64 -10.03
N LYS A 44 1.28 -7.20 -9.27
CA LYS A 44 -0.08 -6.67 -9.13
C LYS A 44 -0.27 -5.99 -7.78
N LEU A 45 -1.00 -4.88 -7.78
CA LEU A 45 -1.44 -4.23 -6.55
C LEU A 45 -2.53 -5.06 -5.87
N SER A 46 -2.29 -5.40 -4.62
CA SER A 46 -3.22 -6.12 -3.77
C SER A 46 -3.75 -5.23 -2.65
N LEU A 47 -5.06 -5.28 -2.43
CA LEU A 47 -5.72 -4.65 -1.28
C LEU A 47 -5.94 -5.68 -0.18
N VAL A 48 -5.22 -5.56 0.94
CA VAL A 48 -5.23 -6.55 2.01
C VAL A 48 -5.65 -5.90 3.32
N HIS A 49 -6.57 -6.53 4.06
CA HIS A 49 -6.89 -6.09 5.42
C HIS A 49 -5.66 -6.24 6.33
N ASN A 50 -5.41 -5.28 7.23
CA ASN A 50 -4.15 -5.25 7.96
C ASN A 50 -3.90 -6.50 8.83
N SER A 51 -4.94 -7.12 9.40
CA SER A 51 -4.79 -8.34 10.19
C SER A 51 -4.30 -9.51 9.34
N ILE A 52 -4.85 -9.66 8.13
CA ILE A 52 -4.43 -10.67 7.15
C ILE A 52 -3.00 -10.39 6.70
N PHE A 53 -2.67 -9.12 6.44
CA PHE A 53 -1.32 -8.72 6.07
C PHE A 53 -0.29 -9.06 7.16
N LEU A 54 -0.60 -8.71 8.41
CA LEU A 54 0.29 -8.96 9.54
C LEU A 54 0.49 -10.46 9.82
N ASN A 55 -0.55 -11.28 9.62
CA ASN A 55 -0.48 -12.71 9.88
C ASN A 55 0.29 -13.49 8.80
N ASN A 56 0.17 -13.08 7.53
CA ASN A 56 0.66 -13.88 6.39
C ASN A 56 1.89 -13.28 5.69
N TYR A 57 2.02 -11.95 5.67
CA TYR A 57 2.97 -11.24 4.80
C TYR A 57 3.90 -10.28 5.55
N ARG A 58 3.85 -10.23 6.89
CA ARG A 58 4.70 -9.32 7.66
C ARG A 58 6.21 -9.58 7.48
N LYS A 59 6.57 -10.86 7.44
CA LYS A 59 7.97 -11.32 7.37
C LYS A 59 8.49 -11.48 5.94
N THR A 60 7.66 -11.20 4.93
CA THR A 60 8.06 -11.24 3.51
C THR A 60 8.55 -9.87 3.07
N ASP A 61 9.12 -9.80 1.87
CA ASP A 61 9.57 -8.53 1.26
C ASP A 61 8.43 -7.77 0.55
N ALA A 62 7.18 -7.98 0.98
CA ALA A 62 6.04 -7.24 0.46
C ALA A 62 6.25 -5.72 0.59
N LEU A 63 6.05 -5.02 -0.54
CA LEU A 63 6.23 -3.58 -0.66
C LEU A 63 4.90 -2.87 -0.41
N VAL A 64 4.84 -2.10 0.68
CA VAL A 64 3.69 -1.29 1.06
C VAL A 64 3.74 0.04 0.32
N VAL A 65 2.77 0.25 -0.55
CA VAL A 65 2.68 1.46 -1.39
C VAL A 65 1.52 2.37 -1.01
N GLY A 66 0.56 1.87 -0.22
CA GLY A 66 -0.49 2.74 0.30
C GLY A 66 -1.25 2.21 1.50
N LEU A 67 -1.97 3.13 2.13
CA LEU A 67 -2.85 2.86 3.28
C LEU A 67 -4.22 3.46 3.01
N ALA A 68 -5.27 2.71 3.38
CA ALA A 68 -6.67 3.09 3.23
C ALA A 68 -7.49 2.77 4.49
N PHE A 69 -8.44 3.63 4.86
CA PHE A 69 -9.41 3.33 5.90
C PHE A 69 -10.71 2.84 5.27
N GLY A 70 -11.00 1.55 5.43
CA GLY A 70 -12.11 0.86 4.80
C GLY A 70 -11.79 0.36 3.38
N LYS A 71 -12.51 -0.69 2.97
CA LYS A 71 -12.29 -1.35 1.67
C LYS A 71 -12.55 -0.43 0.48
N LYS A 72 -13.61 0.39 0.55
CA LYS A 72 -13.99 1.32 -0.53
C LYS A 72 -12.89 2.35 -0.81
N ALA A 73 -12.40 3.01 0.24
CA ALA A 73 -11.29 3.96 0.13
C ALA A 73 -10.02 3.28 -0.42
N GLY A 74 -9.80 2.00 -0.10
CA GLY A 74 -8.68 1.22 -0.65
C GLY A 74 -8.77 0.98 -2.15
N ILE A 75 -9.97 0.68 -2.65
CA ILE A 75 -10.21 0.51 -4.09
C ILE A 75 -9.99 1.84 -4.82
N GLU A 76 -10.53 2.94 -4.27
CA GLU A 76 -10.33 4.29 -4.82
C GLU A 76 -8.85 4.69 -4.81
N LEU A 77 -8.10 4.31 -3.78
CA LEU A 77 -6.67 4.56 -3.69
C LEU A 77 -5.88 3.80 -4.77
N ILE A 78 -6.23 2.54 -5.04
CA ILE A 78 -5.63 1.76 -6.12
C ILE A 78 -5.91 2.42 -7.48
N ALA A 79 -7.16 2.82 -7.73
CA ALA A 79 -7.51 3.51 -8.97
C ALA A 79 -6.67 4.78 -9.16
N LYS A 80 -6.46 5.55 -8.09
CA LYS A 80 -5.60 6.73 -8.11
C LYS A 80 -4.12 6.41 -8.37
N ILE A 81 -3.58 5.35 -7.77
CA ILE A 81 -2.19 4.91 -8.03
C ILE A 81 -2.01 4.56 -9.52
N VAL A 82 -2.95 3.79 -10.07
CA VAL A 82 -2.93 3.39 -11.48
C VAL A 82 -3.06 4.62 -12.39
N GLU A 83 -3.98 5.53 -12.08
CA GLU A 83 -4.17 6.77 -12.84
C GLU A 83 -2.92 7.67 -12.80
N ASP A 84 -2.31 7.88 -11.64
CA ASP A 84 -1.09 8.68 -11.50
C ASP A 84 0.09 8.07 -12.27
N THR A 85 0.21 6.73 -12.25
CA THR A 85 1.24 6.02 -13.04
C THR A 85 0.99 6.22 -14.53
N TYR A 86 -0.25 6.01 -14.98
CA TYR A 86 -0.63 6.18 -16.38
C TYR A 86 -0.42 7.62 -16.87
N ARG A 87 -0.84 8.63 -16.11
CA ARG A 87 -0.68 10.04 -16.50
C ARG A 87 0.78 10.48 -16.54
N SER A 88 1.64 9.93 -15.68
CA SER A 88 3.05 10.34 -15.61
C SER A 88 3.94 9.68 -16.67
N ARG A 89 3.63 8.45 -17.07
CA ARG A 89 4.48 7.66 -17.99
C ARG A 89 3.80 7.20 -19.28
N ASN A 90 2.48 7.43 -19.40
CA ASN A 90 1.65 6.91 -20.48
C ASN A 90 1.74 5.37 -20.64
N ASP A 91 2.04 4.67 -19.54
CA ASP A 91 2.15 3.22 -19.47
C ASP A 91 1.34 2.64 -18.29
N PHE A 92 1.06 1.33 -18.34
CA PHE A 92 0.33 0.59 -17.29
C PHE A 92 1.27 -0.20 -16.38
N GLU A 93 2.59 -0.03 -16.48
CA GLU A 93 3.59 -0.79 -15.72
C GLU A 93 3.89 -0.15 -14.35
N TYR A 94 2.89 -0.14 -13.47
CA TYR A 94 2.98 0.49 -12.13
C TYR A 94 3.94 -0.21 -11.15
N HIS A 95 4.19 -1.52 -11.32
CA HIS A 95 5.15 -2.24 -10.45
C HIS A 95 6.58 -1.72 -10.62
N LYS A 96 7.07 -1.64 -11.85
CA LYS A 96 8.43 -1.14 -12.13
C LYS A 96 8.60 0.30 -11.63
N PHE A 97 7.59 1.15 -11.79
CA PHE A 97 7.63 2.53 -11.31
C PHE A 97 7.84 2.63 -9.79
N LEU A 98 7.03 1.90 -9.02
CA LEU A 98 7.06 1.98 -7.56
C LEU A 98 8.24 1.21 -6.94
N ALA A 99 8.77 0.20 -7.63
CA ALA A 99 9.95 -0.57 -7.21
C ALA A 99 11.29 0.09 -7.60
N LEU A 100 11.35 0.86 -8.71
CA LEU A 100 12.59 1.49 -9.18
C LEU A 100 13.04 2.69 -8.33
N GLU A 101 12.13 3.37 -7.64
CA GLU A 101 12.51 4.47 -6.72
C GLU A 101 13.31 4.00 -5.48
N GLU A 102 13.48 2.68 -5.28
CA GLU A 102 14.19 2.09 -4.13
C GLU A 102 15.63 1.66 -4.40
N ARG A 103 16.16 1.76 -5.63
CA ARG A 103 17.58 1.52 -5.92
C ARG A 103 18.43 2.79 -5.87
#